data_AF-A0A7J9W6T9-F1
#
_entry.id   AF-A0A7J9W6T9-F1
#
_cell.length_a   1.000
_cell.length_b   1.000
_cell.length_c   1.000
_cell.angle_alpha   90.00
_cell.angle_beta   90.00
_cell.angle_gamma   90.00
#
_symmetry.space_group_name_H-M   'P 1'
#
loop_
_entity.id
_entity.type
_entity.pdbx_description
1 polymer ?
#
loop_
_entity_poly.entity_id
_entity_poly.type
_entity_poly.pdbx_seq_one_letter_code
_entity_poly.pdbx_strand_id
1 'polypeptide(L)' 'MSSTTEQPEPWPADDFVTTEELARRQGVKPITSVDELAAAEDPFESDEEYEEFLTDLYASRHADIA' A
#
# COMPACT_ATOMS: atom_id res chain seq x y z
N MET A 1 42.29 -3.67 -2.53
CA MET A 1 41.47 -3.77 -1.31
C MET A 1 40.02 -3.82 -1.77
N SER A 2 39.47 -5.02 -1.94
CA SER A 2 38.06 -5.21 -2.34
C SER A 2 37.27 -5.49 -1.08
N SER A 3 36.44 -4.54 -0.66
CA SER A 3 35.49 -4.74 0.43
C SER A 3 34.37 -5.65 -0.08
N THR A 4 34.41 -6.92 0.33
CA THR A 4 33.26 -7.81 0.25
C THR A 4 32.15 -7.18 1.09
N THR A 5 31.08 -6.70 0.45
CA THR A 5 29.83 -6.37 1.13
C THR A 5 29.34 -7.62 1.83
N GLU A 6 29.40 -7.63 3.17
CA GLU A 6 28.76 -8.65 4.00
C GLU A 6 27.27 -8.67 3.67
N GLN A 7 26.84 -9.77 3.06
CA GLN A 7 25.43 -10.05 2.82
C GLN A 7 24.78 -10.26 4.20
N PRO A 8 23.71 -9.53 4.56
CA PRO A 8 23.05 -9.72 5.84
C PRO A 8 22.56 -11.17 5.97
N GLU A 9 22.81 -11.77 7.12
CA GLU A 9 22.41 -13.15 7.46
C GLU A 9 20.94 -13.41 7.10
N PRO A 10 20.61 -14.55 6.48
CA PRO A 10 19.25 -14.90 6.12
C PRO A 10 18.38 -14.95 7.37
N TRP A 11 17.33 -14.15 7.40
CA TRP A 11 16.34 -14.18 8.47
C TRP A 11 15.76 -15.60 8.59
N PRO A 12 15.43 -16.08 9.81
CA PRO A 12 14.81 -17.39 9.98
C PRO A 12 13.54 -17.45 9.13
N ALA A 13 13.56 -18.29 8.10
CA ALA A 13 12.52 -18.39 7.08
C ALA A 13 11.22 -19.04 7.59
N ASP A 14 11.18 -19.50 8.85
CA ASP A 14 10.10 -20.33 9.37
C ASP A 14 8.76 -19.59 9.54
N ASP A 15 8.77 -18.25 9.60
CA ASP A 15 7.55 -17.43 9.77
C ASP A 15 7.17 -16.61 8.53
N PHE A 16 7.90 -16.73 7.42
CA PHE A 16 7.60 -15.95 6.22
C PHE A 16 6.39 -16.52 5.47
N VAL A 17 5.32 -15.73 5.39
CA VAL A 17 4.13 -16.05 4.59
C VAL A 17 4.10 -15.11 3.38
N THR A 18 4.01 -15.67 2.17
CA THR A 18 3.93 -14.85 0.95
C THR A 18 2.63 -14.05 0.90
N THR A 19 2.65 -12.90 0.23
CA THR A 19 1.44 -12.11 -0.01
C THR A 19 0.35 -12.92 -0.71
N GLU A 20 0.73 -13.82 -1.63
CA GLU A 20 -0.19 -14.74 -2.29
C GLU A 20 -0.86 -15.70 -1.30
N GLU A 21 -0.09 -16.25 -0.35
CA GLU A 21 -0.61 -17.14 0.68
C GLU A 21 -1.53 -16.39 1.66
N LEU A 22 -1.19 -15.15 2.03
CA LEU A 22 -2.06 -14.28 2.82
C LEU A 22 -3.38 -14.00 2.09
N ALA A 23 -3.31 -13.61 0.82
CA ALA A 23 -4.49 -13.34 0.00
C ALA A 23 -5.41 -14.57 -0.09
N ARG A 24 -4.82 -15.76 -0.31
CA ARG A 24 -5.54 -17.03 -0.34
C ARG A 24 -6.24 -17.32 0.98
N ARG A 25 -5.55 -17.17 2.12
CA ARG A 25 -6.12 -17.41 3.46
C ARG A 25 -7.27 -16.47 3.78
N GLN A 26 -7.19 -15.23 3.30
CA GLN A 26 -8.19 -14.19 3.55
C GLN A 26 -9.31 -14.19 2.50
N GLY A 27 -9.22 -15.04 1.47
CA GLY A 27 -10.20 -15.14 0.40
C GLY A 27 -10.26 -13.91 -0.51
N VAL A 28 -9.23 -13.06 -0.49
CA VAL A 28 -9.16 -11.84 -1.30
C VAL A 28 -8.41 -12.08 -2.60
N LYS A 29 -8.75 -11.31 -3.63
CA LYS A 29 -8.04 -11.31 -4.91
C LYS A 29 -7.32 -9.97 -5.09
N PRO A 30 -6.09 -9.96 -5.64
CA PRO A 30 -5.42 -8.73 -6.00
C PRO A 30 -6.22 -7.96 -7.05
N ILE A 31 -6.26 -6.64 -6.92
CA ILE A 31 -6.85 -5.73 -7.89
C ILE A 31 -5.90 -5.62 -9.08
N THR A 32 -6.41 -5.83 -10.29
CA THR A 32 -5.62 -5.94 -11.53
C THR A 32 -5.68 -4.69 -12.41
N SER A 33 -6.62 -3.77 -12.13
CA SER A 33 -6.79 -2.54 -12.91
C SER A 33 -7.39 -1.40 -12.07
N VAL A 34 -7.26 -0.18 -12.58
CA VAL A 34 -7.91 1.00 -11.99
C VAL A 34 -9.43 0.92 -12.12
N ASP A 35 -9.94 0.38 -13.23
CA ASP A 35 -11.38 0.19 -13.41
C ASP A 35 -11.94 -0.82 -12.40
N GLU A 36 -11.18 -1.89 -12.11
CA GLU A 36 -11.54 -2.86 -11.06
C GLU A 36 -11.50 -2.23 -9.66
N LEU A 37 -10.51 -1.37 -9.39
CA LEU A 37 -10.43 -0.62 -8.13
C LEU A 37 -11.67 0.28 -7.95
N ALA A 38 -12.05 1.03 -8.99
CA ALA A 38 -13.18 1.96 -8.94
C ALA A 38 -14.55 1.24 -8.88
N ALA A 39 -14.62 -0.01 -9.34
CA ALA A 39 -15.85 -0.80 -9.31
C ALA A 39 -16.08 -1.57 -8.00
N ALA A 40 -15.08 -1.64 -7.12
CA ALA A 40 -15.12 -2.49 -5.93
C ALA A 40 -16.10 -1.97 -4.86
N GLU A 41 -15.99 -0.70 -4.51
CA GLU A 41 -16.87 0.04 -3.59
C GLU A 41 -16.48 1.51 -3.65
N ASP A 42 -17.37 2.42 -3.27
CA ASP A 42 -16.97 3.81 -3.04
C ASP A 42 -15.99 3.83 -1.85
N PRO A 43 -14.75 4.31 -2.02
CA PRO A 43 -13.77 4.33 -0.94
C PRO A 43 -14.12 5.32 0.18
N PHE A 44 -15.10 6.21 -0.03
CA PHE A 44 -15.54 7.20 0.94
C PHE A 44 -16.94 6.87 1.45
N GLU A 45 -17.15 7.05 2.76
CA GLU A 45 -18.45 6.87 3.41
C GLU A 45 -19.42 8.01 3.06
N SER A 46 -18.89 9.16 2.59
CA SER A 46 -19.66 10.32 2.17
C SER A 46 -18.88 11.28 1.26
N ASP A 47 -19.60 12.13 0.52
CA ASP A 47 -19.01 13.23 -0.24
C ASP A 47 -18.23 14.21 0.67
N GLU A 48 -18.65 14.37 1.92
CA GLU A 48 -17.98 15.24 2.89
C GLU A 48 -16.57 14.71 3.25
N GLU A 49 -16.46 13.41 3.52
CA GLU A 49 -15.16 12.76 3.79
C GLU A 49 -14.22 12.89 2.59
N TYR A 50 -14.75 12.75 1.36
CA TYR A 50 -13.98 12.92 0.14
C TYR A 50 -13.40 14.34 0.02
N GLU A 51 -14.21 15.37 0.28
CA GLU A 51 -13.77 16.77 0.24
C GLU A 51 -12.74 17.10 1.35
N GLU A 52 -12.91 16.53 2.55
CA GLU A 52 -11.93 16.64 3.63
C GLU A 52 -10.57 16.03 3.24
N PHE A 53 -10.59 14.83 2.66
CA PHE A 53 -9.39 14.16 2.16
C PHE A 53 -8.67 15.01 1.09
N LEU A 54 -9.41 15.56 0.12
CA LEU A 54 -8.82 16.43 -0.91
C LEU A 54 -8.21 17.70 -0.32
N THR A 55 -8.85 18.28 0.68
CA THR A 55 -8.36 19.48 1.37
C THR A 55 -7.04 19.20 2.09
N ASP A 56 -6.96 18.11 2.85
CA ASP A 56 -5.74 17.70 3.56
C ASP A 56 -4.61 17.33 2.58
N LEU A 57 -4.92 16.59 1.53
CA LEU A 57 -3.95 16.22 0.49
C LEU A 57 -3.37 17.46 -0.20
N TYR A 58 -4.22 18.45 -0.50
CA TYR A 58 -3.79 19.70 -1.10
C TYR A 58 -2.89 20.50 -0.15
N ALA A 59 -3.28 20.61 1.13
CA ALA A 59 -2.48 21.27 2.16
C ALA A 59 -1.11 20.60 2.33
N SER A 60 -1.09 19.27 2.46
CA SER A 60 0.13 18.46 2.60
C SER A 60 1.09 18.66 1.43
N ARG A 61 0.58 18.69 0.20
CA ARG A 61 1.42 18.95 -1.00
C ARG A 61 2.04 20.35 -1.00
N HIS A 62 1.34 21.34 -0.46
CA HIS A 62 1.80 22.73 -0.47
C HIS A 62 2.53 23.15 0.81
N ALA A 63 2.61 22.27 1.82
CA ALA A 63 3.30 22.55 3.07
C ALA A 63 4.78 22.90 2.87
N ASP A 64 5.43 22.33 1.86
CA ASP A 64 6.85 22.59 1.55
C ASP A 64 7.07 23.80 0.63
N ILE A 65 6.00 24.44 0.14
CA ILE A 65 6.05 25.57 -0.80
C ILE A 65 5.91 26.92 -0.05
N ALA A 66 5.61 26.89 1.25
CA ALA A 66 5.34 28.06 2.10
C ALA A 66 6.60 28.59 2.83
#